data_AF-A0A382E2R9-F1
#
_entry.id   AF-A0A382E2R9-F1
#
_cell.length_a   1.000
_cell.length_b   1.000
_cell.length_c   1.000
_cell.angle_alpha   90.00
_cell.angle_beta   90.00
_cell.angle_gamma   90.00
#
_symmetry.space_group_name_H-M   'P 1'
#
loop_
_entity.id
_entity.type
_entity.pdbx_description
1 polymer ?
#
loop_
_entity_poly.entity_id
_entity_poly.type
_entity_poly.pdbx_seq_one_letter_code
_entity_poly.pdbx_strand_id
1 'polypeptide(L)'
;MGQDWQLADIARAHSQDMLLNDFFEHENLSGQTAVYRGNDFGYTCAKNFGDFFTEGISENIFQGYLYSSFNAQRWNYLAREEPAFKVVDDWMNSPGLRENILA
;
A
#
# COMPACT_ATOMS: atom_id res chain seq x y z
N MET A 1 -8.52 -0.03 14.47
CA MET A 1 -8.75 0.70 13.21
C MET A 1 -10.01 0.15 12.57
N GLY A 2 -10.96 1.00 12.18
CA GLY A 2 -12.13 0.60 11.38
C GLY A 2 -11.81 0.68 9.90
N GLN A 3 -12.61 0.02 9.05
CA GLN A 3 -12.49 0.14 7.59
C GLN A 3 -12.81 1.58 7.15
N ASP A 4 -11.89 2.20 6.42
CA ASP A 4 -12.08 3.49 5.75
C ASP A 4 -12.16 3.27 4.23
N TRP A 5 -13.34 3.47 3.66
CA TRP A 5 -13.59 3.19 2.24
C TRP A 5 -12.96 4.24 1.33
N GLN A 6 -12.90 5.50 1.74
CA GLN A 6 -12.32 6.58 0.91
C GLN A 6 -10.81 6.39 0.80
N LEU A 7 -10.15 6.05 1.92
CA LEU A 7 -8.72 5.72 1.92
C LEU A 7 -8.44 4.46 1.06
N ALA A 8 -9.32 3.46 1.12
CA ALA A 8 -9.18 2.25 0.31
C ALA A 8 -9.29 2.53 -1.20
N ASP A 9 -10.14 3.48 -1.61
CA ASP A 9 -10.28 3.89 -3.00
C ASP A 9 -9.05 4.66 -3.50
N ILE A 10 -8.49 5.56 -2.67
CA ILE A 10 -7.23 6.26 -2.96
C ILE A 10 -6.08 5.26 -3.15
N ALA A 11 -5.95 4.28 -2.24
CA ALA A 11 -4.91 3.25 -2.32
C ALA A 11 -5.07 2.37 -3.58
N ARG A 12 -6.31 2.01 -3.92
CA ARG A 12 -6.62 1.23 -5.13
C ARG A 12 -6.25 2.01 -6.39
N ALA A 13 -6.55 3.31 -6.45
CA ALA A 13 -6.21 4.15 -7.58
C ALA A 13 -4.70 4.20 -7.81
N HIS A 14 -3.88 4.36 -6.75
CA HIS A 14 -2.42 4.36 -6.89
C HIS A 14 -1.86 3.00 -7.32
N SER A 15 -2.43 1.91 -6.82
CA SER A 15 -2.05 0.56 -7.25
C SER A 15 -2.37 0.30 -8.74
N GLN A 16 -3.48 0.85 -9.23
CA GLN A 16 -3.85 0.79 -10.65
C GLN A 16 -2.94 1.67 -11.50
N ASP A 17 -2.57 2.86 -11.02
CA ASP A 17 -1.63 3.76 -11.70
C ASP A 17 -0.27 3.09 -11.91
N MET A 18 0.29 2.52 -10.84
CA MET A 18 1.53 1.73 -10.87
C MET A 18 1.46 0.59 -11.89
N LEU A 19 0.33 -0.13 -11.93
CA LEU A 19 0.12 -1.22 -12.89
C LEU A 19 0.01 -0.73 -14.34
N LEU A 20 -0.76 0.33 -14.59
CA LEU A 20 -1.06 0.81 -15.94
C LEU A 20 0.12 1.56 -16.57
N ASN A 21 0.96 2.17 -15.74
CA ASN A 21 2.09 3.00 -16.18
C ASN A 21 3.47 2.36 -15.91
N ASP A 22 3.50 1.08 -15.52
CA ASP A 22 4.72 0.26 -15.35
C ASP A 22 5.77 0.89 -14.42
N PHE A 23 5.34 1.29 -13.22
CA PHE A 23 6.23 1.81 -12.18
C PHE A 23 5.84 1.25 -10.80
N PHE A 24 6.78 1.30 -9.85
CA PHE A 24 6.54 0.88 -8.46
C PHE A 24 7.21 1.84 -7.50
N GLU A 25 6.50 2.93 -7.19
CA GLU A 25 7.01 4.04 -6.37
C GLU A 25 5.89 4.67 -5.54
N HIS A 26 6.27 5.38 -4.47
CA HIS A 26 5.31 6.12 -3.63
C HIS A 26 4.74 7.37 -4.31
N GLU A 27 5.55 8.00 -5.16
CA GLU A 27 5.15 9.12 -6.00
C GLU A 27 4.68 8.59 -7.35
N ASN A 28 3.62 9.18 -7.91
CA ASN A 28 3.26 8.87 -9.29
C ASN A 28 4.17 9.59 -10.28
N LEU A 29 3.99 9.32 -11.57
CA LEU A 29 4.80 9.94 -12.64
C LEU A 29 4.67 11.48 -12.74
N SER A 30 3.71 12.08 -12.04
CA SER A 30 3.57 13.54 -11.89
C SER A 30 4.21 14.09 -10.61
N GLY A 31 4.90 13.25 -9.82
CA GLY A 31 5.51 13.62 -8.54
C GLY A 31 4.51 13.78 -7.39
N GLN A 32 3.29 13.27 -7.52
CA GLN A 32 2.26 13.41 -6.49
C GLN A 32 2.43 12.33 -5.42
N THR A 33 2.59 12.75 -4.17
CA THR A 33 2.70 11.87 -2.99
C THR A 33 1.34 11.32 -2.56
N ALA A 34 1.32 10.34 -1.66
CA ALA A 34 0.07 9.84 -1.05
C ALA A 34 -0.73 10.96 -0.38
N VAL A 35 -0.06 11.91 0.27
CA VAL A 35 -0.69 13.10 0.87
C VAL A 35 -1.36 13.95 -0.20
N TYR A 36 -0.68 14.22 -1.31
CA TYR A 36 -1.27 14.96 -2.42
C TYR A 36 -2.51 14.23 -2.97
N ARG A 37 -2.40 12.92 -3.24
CA ARG A 37 -3.51 12.11 -3.76
C ARG A 37 -4.71 12.11 -2.81
N GLY A 38 -4.48 12.04 -1.50
CA GLY A 38 -5.52 12.17 -0.49
C GLY A 38 -6.20 13.54 -0.52
N ASN A 39 -5.41 14.61 -0.54
CA ASN A 39 -5.93 15.98 -0.56
C ASN A 39 -6.73 16.31 -1.83
N ASP A 40 -6.27 15.83 -2.99
CA ASP A 40 -6.98 15.98 -4.27
C ASP A 40 -8.36 15.30 -4.24
N PHE A 41 -8.45 14.17 -3.51
CA PHE A 41 -9.71 13.46 -3.25
C PHE A 41 -10.52 14.04 -2.08
N GLY A 42 -10.10 15.15 -1.47
CA GLY A 42 -10.73 15.77 -0.30
C GLY A 42 -10.67 14.91 0.96
N TYR A 43 -9.69 14.00 1.06
CA TYR A 43 -9.50 13.12 2.20
C TYR A 43 -8.53 13.75 3.22
N THR A 44 -9.02 13.95 4.44
CA THR A 44 -8.20 14.43 5.56
C THR A 44 -7.85 13.28 6.48
N CYS A 45 -6.58 12.87 6.48
CA CYS A 45 -6.04 11.97 7.50
C CYS A 45 -5.37 12.79 8.59
N ALA A 46 -5.99 12.86 9.78
CA ALA A 46 -5.40 13.50 10.95
C ALA A 46 -5.33 12.50 12.10
N LYS A 47 -4.14 12.32 12.66
CA LYS A 47 -3.92 11.48 13.83
C LYS A 47 -3.62 12.35 15.04
N ASN A 48 -4.43 12.18 16.08
CA ASN A 48 -4.34 12.93 17.33
C ASN A 48 -3.37 12.23 18.30
N PHE A 49 -2.35 12.94 18.77
CA PHE A 49 -1.40 12.48 19.80
C PHE A 49 -1.58 13.21 21.14
N GLY A 50 -2.72 13.86 21.35
CA GLY A 50 -3.03 14.68 22.52
C GLY A 50 -2.54 16.11 22.35
N ASP A 51 -1.21 16.29 22.37
CA ASP A 51 -0.57 17.62 22.36
C ASP A 51 -0.31 18.16 20.96
N PHE A 52 -0.36 17.29 19.94
CA PHE A 52 -0.22 17.66 18.54
C PHE A 52 -0.98 16.68 17.63
N PHE A 53 -1.18 17.08 16.38
CA PHE A 53 -1.72 16.25 15.32
C PHE A 53 -0.67 16.06 14.23
N THR A 54 -0.65 14.87 13.63
CA THR A 54 0.02 14.67 12.34
C THR A 54 -1.03 14.57 11.25
N GLU A 55 -0.78 15.22 10.13
CA GLU A 55 -1.64 15.16 8.95
C GLU A 55 -0.92 14.45 7.81
N GLY A 56 -1.66 13.61 7.08
CA GLY A 56 -1.17 12.92 5.90
C GLY A 56 -1.36 11.41 5.92
N ILE A 57 -1.17 10.80 4.75
CA ILE A 57 -1.27 9.36 4.54
C ILE A 57 0.15 8.77 4.56
N SER A 58 0.41 7.85 5.48
CA SER A 58 1.55 6.92 5.38
C SER A 58 1.17 5.75 4.48
N GLU A 59 2.08 5.32 3.62
CA GLU A 59 1.81 4.29 2.61
C GLU A 59 2.83 3.15 2.70
N ASN A 60 2.33 1.91 2.71
CA ASN A 60 3.13 0.72 2.44
C ASN A 60 2.69 0.16 1.07
N ILE A 61 3.64 -0.08 0.17
CA ILE A 61 3.39 -0.69 -1.15
C ILE A 61 4.08 -2.06 -1.25
N PHE A 62 3.54 -2.93 -2.10
CA PHE A 62 4.12 -4.24 -2.38
C PHE A 62 3.90 -4.61 -3.84
N GLN A 63 4.93 -5.17 -4.47
CA GLN A 63 4.85 -5.79 -5.79
C GLN A 63 5.50 -7.18 -5.72
N GLY A 64 4.80 -8.18 -6.23
CA GLY A 64 5.28 -9.55 -6.21
C GLY A 64 4.41 -10.49 -7.02
N TYR A 65 4.77 -11.75 -7.00
CA TYR A 65 4.11 -12.79 -7.79
C TYR A 65 3.02 -13.51 -7.01
N LEU A 66 1.96 -13.93 -7.72
CA LEU A 66 0.87 -14.75 -7.17
C LEU A 66 1.19 -16.26 -7.18
N TYR A 67 2.45 -16.64 -7.40
CA TYR A 67 2.90 -18.02 -7.47
C TYR A 67 4.19 -18.21 -6.67
N SER A 68 4.34 -19.39 -6.08
CA SER A 68 5.51 -19.77 -5.28
C SER A 68 6.66 -20.30 -6.14
N SER A 69 6.35 -20.85 -7.31
CA SER A 69 7.32 -21.39 -8.26
C SER A 69 6.68 -21.57 -9.64
N PHE A 70 7.51 -21.65 -10.67
CA PHE A 70 7.08 -21.96 -12.03
C PHE A 70 8.15 -22.80 -12.74
N ASN A 71 7.71 -23.54 -13.76
CA ASN A 71 8.58 -24.16 -14.75
C ASN A 71 7.99 -23.95 -16.15
N ALA A 72 8.64 -24.49 -17.18
CA ALA A 72 8.21 -24.31 -18.58
C ALA A 72 6.77 -24.80 -18.87
N GLN A 73 6.19 -25.66 -18.03
CA GLN A 73 4.86 -26.23 -18.24
C GLN A 73 3.81 -25.79 -17.19
N ARG A 74 4.22 -25.30 -16.02
CA ARG A 74 3.29 -25.09 -14.90
C ARG A 74 3.70 -23.95 -13.97
N TRP A 75 2.68 -23.26 -13.47
CA TRP A 75 2.75 -22.22 -12.44
C TRP A 75 2.07 -22.74 -11.18
N ASN A 76 2.75 -22.65 -10.04
CA ASN A 76 2.21 -23.07 -8.75
C ASN A 76 1.69 -21.83 -8.00
N TYR A 77 0.41 -21.51 -8.22
CA TYR A 77 -0.25 -20.36 -7.59
C TYR A 77 -0.37 -20.53 -6.07
N LEU A 78 -0.24 -19.41 -5.38
CA LEU A 78 -0.48 -19.31 -3.93
C LEU A 78 -1.96 -19.57 -3.63
N ALA A 79 -2.24 -20.07 -2.43
CA ALA A 79 -3.62 -20.17 -1.94
C ALA A 79 -4.25 -18.77 -1.78
N ARG A 80 -5.58 -18.67 -1.74
CA ARG A 80 -6.31 -17.38 -1.80
C ARG A 80 -5.81 -16.35 -0.78
N GLU A 81 -5.53 -16.77 0.45
CA GLU A 81 -5.13 -15.88 1.55
C GLU A 81 -3.61 -15.72 1.68
N GLU A 82 -2.84 -16.62 1.08
CA GLU A 82 -1.37 -16.69 1.21
C GLU A 82 -0.65 -15.43 0.69
N PRO A 83 -1.06 -14.77 -0.41
CA PRO A 83 -0.50 -13.48 -0.80
C PRO A 83 -0.66 -12.41 0.28
N ALA A 84 -1.81 -12.32 0.94
CA ALA A 84 -2.05 -11.31 1.97
C ALA A 84 -1.16 -11.55 3.20
N PHE A 85 -1.03 -12.81 3.64
CA PHE A 85 -0.12 -13.16 4.73
C PHE A 85 1.32 -12.84 4.38
N LYS A 86 1.76 -13.18 3.16
CA LYS A 86 3.12 -12.90 2.71
C LYS A 86 3.41 -11.40 2.67
N VAL A 87 2.49 -10.59 2.14
CA VAL A 87 2.63 -9.13 2.08
C VAL A 87 2.80 -8.54 3.48
N VAL A 88 1.94 -8.94 4.41
CA VAL A 88 2.01 -8.44 5.80
C VAL A 88 3.31 -8.90 6.48
N ASP A 89 3.72 -10.15 6.30
CA ASP A 89 4.98 -10.67 6.84
C ASP A 89 6.19 -9.90 6.29
N ASP A 90 6.25 -9.70 4.98
CA ASP A 90 7.32 -8.93 4.32
C ASP A 90 7.36 -7.48 4.83
N TRP A 91 6.20 -6.83 5.05
CA TRP A 91 6.14 -5.50 5.65
C TRP A 91 6.59 -5.47 7.10
N MET A 92 6.18 -6.45 7.92
CA MET A 92 6.60 -6.54 9.32
C MET A 92 8.11 -6.81 9.46
N ASN A 93 8.71 -7.50 8.50
CA ASN A 93 10.15 -7.75 8.46
C ASN A 93 10.98 -6.55 7.96
N SER A 94 10.33 -5.50 7.42
CA SER A 94 10.98 -4.24 7.03
C SER A 94 10.77 -3.16 8.11
N PRO A 95 11.82 -2.61 8.75
CA PRO A 95 11.67 -1.63 9.83
C PRO A 95 10.75 -0.45 9.51
N GLY A 96 10.94 0.20 8.36
CA GLY A 96 10.13 1.38 7.98
C GLY A 96 8.67 1.04 7.68
N LEU A 97 8.40 -0.10 7.03
CA LEU A 97 7.02 -0.51 6.74
C LEU A 97 6.29 -1.00 8.00
N ARG A 98 7.02 -1.64 8.92
CA ARG A 98 6.52 -2.05 10.23
C ARG A 98 6.13 -0.85 11.08
N GLU A 99 6.91 0.22 11.06
CA GLU A 99 6.60 1.45 11.82
C GLU A 99 5.22 2.02 11.44
N ASN A 100 4.87 2.01 10.15
CA ASN A 100 3.54 2.44 9.69
C ASN A 100 2.40 1.56 10.24
N ILE A 101 2.63 0.26 10.44
CA ILE A 101 1.61 -0.69 10.94
C ILE A 101 1.42 -0.56 12.45
N LEU A 102 2.50 -0.31 13.19
CA LEU A 102 2.50 -0.25 14.67
C LEU A 102 2.16 1.15 15.22
N ALA A 103 2.10 2.16 14.36
CA ALA A 103 1.83 3.54 14.75
C ALA A 103 0.46 3.72 15.40
#